data_AF-A0A2S2QR56-F1
#
_entry.id   AF-A0A2S2QR56-F1
#
_cell.length_a   1.000
_cell.length_b   1.000
_cell.length_c   1.000
_cell.angle_alpha   90.00
_cell.angle_beta   90.00
_cell.angle_gamma   90.00
#
_symmetry.space_group_name_H-M   'P 1'
#
loop_
_entity.id
_entity.type
_entity.pdbx_description
1 polymer ?
#
loop_
_entity_poly.entity_id
_entity_poly.type
_entity_poly.pdbx_seq_one_letter_code
_entity_poly.pdbx_strand_id
1 'polypeptide(L)'
;MIYFDRIEVVNILNADSVFDIVKNYTADYDKTLIFNKVHHELNQFCSVHNLHEVYIDLFDQIDENLKVALQKDLTEMAPGLKVHAVRVTKPKIPETIRKNYEIMEAEKTKLLIAEQTQKVVEKEAETERKRAIKEAETERKRAI
;
A
#
# COMPACT_ATOMS: atom_id res chain seq x y z
N MET A 1 6.86 10.15 -16.62
CA MET A 1 7.47 8.85 -16.26
C MET A 1 7.69 8.87 -14.76
N ILE A 2 7.35 7.78 -14.08
CA ILE A 2 7.37 7.68 -12.62
C ILE A 2 8.75 7.15 -12.24
N TYR A 3 9.39 7.75 -11.23
CA TYR A 3 10.70 7.32 -10.77
C TYR A 3 10.68 7.07 -9.27
N PHE A 4 11.29 5.95 -8.88
CA PHE A 4 11.59 5.61 -7.50
C PHE A 4 12.99 6.12 -7.20
N ASP A 5 13.10 7.10 -6.30
CA ASP A 5 14.36 7.77 -6.00
C ASP A 5 15.33 6.88 -5.22
N ARG A 6 14.80 6.10 -4.29
CA ARG A 6 15.60 5.24 -3.42
C ARG A 6 14.88 3.93 -3.13
N ILE A 7 15.65 2.86 -3.27
CA ILE A 7 15.24 1.50 -2.99
C ILE A 7 16.32 0.95 -2.07
N GLU A 8 15.92 0.46 -0.90
CA GLU A 8 16.81 -0.11 0.10
C GLU A 8 16.48 -1.59 0.25
N VAL A 9 17.47 -2.45 0.03
CA VAL A 9 17.34 -3.89 0.24
C VAL A 9 18.35 -4.32 1.27
N VAL A 10 17.89 -4.98 2.32
CA VAL A 10 18.73 -5.57 3.36
C VAL A 10 18.84 -7.06 3.08
N ASN A 11 20.04 -7.52 2.75
CA ASN A 11 20.34 -8.93 2.50
C ASN A 11 21.38 -9.48 3.47
N ILE A 12 21.32 -10.80 3.68
CA ILE A 12 22.26 -11.55 4.50
C ILE A 12 22.81 -12.68 3.64
N LEU A 13 24.14 -12.74 3.53
CA LEU A 13 24.86 -13.79 2.83
C LEU A 13 25.44 -14.78 3.86
N ASN A 14 25.10 -16.06 3.72
CA ASN A 14 25.66 -17.10 4.57
C ASN A 14 27.15 -17.31 4.28
N ALA A 15 27.96 -17.41 5.34
CA ALA A 15 29.42 -17.57 5.26
C ALA A 15 29.83 -18.77 4.39
N ASP A 16 29.10 -19.89 4.52
CA ASP A 16 29.38 -21.12 3.77
C ASP A 16 29.20 -20.97 2.26
N SER A 17 28.37 -20.01 1.83
CA SER A 17 28.02 -19.79 0.42
C SER A 17 28.72 -18.57 -0.19
N VAL A 18 29.54 -17.84 0.58
CA VAL A 18 30.26 -16.64 0.12
C VAL A 18 31.14 -16.97 -1.07
N PHE A 19 31.92 -18.05 -0.98
CA PHE A 19 32.88 -18.40 -2.02
C PHE A 19 32.19 -18.68 -3.37
N ASP A 20 31.13 -19.47 -3.36
CA ASP A 20 30.39 -19.83 -4.58
C ASP A 20 29.67 -18.63 -5.19
N ILE A 21 29.05 -17.78 -4.36
CA ILE A 21 28.35 -16.59 -4.83
C ILE A 21 29.31 -15.59 -5.45
N VAL A 22 30.44 -15.30 -4.78
CA VAL A 22 31.45 -14.37 -5.31
C VAL A 22 32.13 -14.95 -6.56
N LYS A 23 32.32 -16.27 -6.63
CA LYS A 23 32.89 -16.93 -7.82
C LYS A 23 31.96 -16.87 -9.04
N ASN A 24 30.65 -17.08 -8.84
CA ASN A 24 29.68 -17.14 -9.93
C ASN A 24 29.14 -15.76 -10.34
N TYR A 25 29.00 -14.84 -9.38
CA TYR A 25 28.33 -13.55 -9.58
C TYR A 25 29.23 -12.34 -9.28
N THR A 26 30.51 -12.56 -9.01
CA THR A 26 31.51 -11.55 -8.62
C THR A 26 31.24 -10.93 -7.24
N ALA A 27 32.13 -10.04 -6.80
CA ALA A 27 31.96 -9.31 -5.54
C ALA A 27 30.72 -8.39 -5.56
N ASP A 28 30.32 -7.91 -6.73
CA ASP A 28 29.16 -7.02 -6.95
C ASP A 28 27.88 -7.82 -7.27
N TYR A 29 27.69 -8.96 -6.59
CA TYR A 29 26.54 -9.85 -6.80
C TYR A 29 25.21 -9.13 -6.51
N ASP A 30 25.22 -8.17 -5.59
CA ASP A 30 24.06 -7.37 -5.19
C ASP A 30 23.48 -6.57 -6.36
N LYS A 31 24.34 -5.98 -7.20
CA LYS A 31 23.90 -5.23 -8.38
C LYS A 31 23.15 -6.10 -9.37
N THR A 32 23.67 -7.30 -9.64
CA THR A 32 23.15 -8.19 -10.67
C THR A 32 21.96 -9.01 -10.20
N LEU A 33 22.02 -9.56 -8.99
CA LEU A 33 21.00 -10.43 -8.43
C LEU A 33 19.86 -9.68 -7.75
N ILE A 34 20.14 -8.52 -7.14
CA ILE A 34 19.16 -7.76 -6.36
C ILE A 34 18.70 -6.53 -7.15
N PHE A 35 19.58 -5.55 -7.41
CA PHE A 35 19.16 -4.26 -7.97
C PHE A 35 18.49 -4.38 -9.35
N ASN A 36 19.12 -5.13 -10.27
CA ASN A 36 18.53 -5.35 -11.59
C ASN A 36 17.16 -6.03 -11.51
N LYS A 37 17.01 -7.00 -10.59
CA LYS A 37 15.76 -7.72 -10.40
C LYS A 37 14.68 -6.81 -9.83
N VAL A 38 15.00 -5.98 -8.84
CA VAL A 38 14.06 -4.99 -8.30
C VAL A 38 13.54 -4.05 -9.39
N HIS A 39 14.44 -3.53 -10.24
CA HIS A 39 14.02 -2.67 -11.36
C HIS A 39 13.07 -3.38 -12.32
N HIS A 40 13.34 -4.65 -12.63
CA HIS A 40 12.45 -5.44 -13.49
C HIS A 40 11.06 -5.63 -12.87
N GLU A 41 11.01 -6.08 -11.62
CA GLU A 41 9.75 -6.31 -10.89
C GLU A 41 8.94 -5.03 -10.70
N LEU A 42 9.59 -3.91 -10.34
CA LEU A 42 8.92 -2.62 -10.23
C LEU A 42 8.35 -2.15 -11.57
N ASN A 43 9.10 -2.30 -12.65
CA ASN A 43 8.62 -1.94 -13.98
C ASN A 43 7.43 -2.82 -14.41
N GLN A 44 7.47 -4.12 -14.11
CA GLN A 44 6.36 -5.04 -14.37
C GLN A 44 5.12 -4.65 -13.56
N PHE A 45 5.29 -4.38 -12.27
CA PHE A 45 4.22 -3.93 -11.39
C PHE A 45 3.58 -2.63 -11.89
N CYS A 46 4.40 -1.63 -12.27
CA CYS A 46 3.92 -0.35 -12.79
C CYS A 46 3.30 -0.43 -14.20
N SER A 47 3.52 -1.51 -14.93
CA SER A 47 2.92 -1.71 -16.26
C SER A 47 1.50 -2.25 -16.20
N VAL A 48 1.14 -2.92 -15.10
CA VAL A 48 -0.19 -3.54 -14.91
C VAL A 48 -1.13 -2.62 -14.14
N HIS A 49 -0.59 -1.72 -13.32
CA HIS A 49 -1.37 -0.85 -12.44
C HIS A 49 -1.33 0.63 -12.86
N ASN A 50 -2.40 1.34 -12.55
CA ASN A 50 -2.44 2.79 -12.73
C ASN A 50 -1.58 3.49 -11.67
N LEU A 51 -0.96 4.63 -12.03
CA LEU A 51 -0.18 5.43 -11.08
C LEU A 51 -0.94 5.74 -9.77
N HIS A 52 -2.24 6.01 -9.89
CA HIS A 52 -3.10 6.31 -8.76
C HIS A 52 -3.21 5.12 -7.78
N GLU A 53 -3.50 3.92 -8.30
CA GLU A 53 -3.62 2.70 -7.50
C GLU A 53 -2.29 2.34 -6.83
N VAL A 54 -1.18 2.46 -7.56
CA VAL A 54 0.18 2.21 -7.05
C VAL A 54 0.52 3.16 -5.91
N TYR A 55 0.09 4.43 -5.97
CA TYR A 55 0.49 5.46 -5.02
C TYR A 55 -0.37 5.49 -3.75
N ILE A 56 -1.68 5.23 -3.85
CA ILE A 56 -2.60 5.23 -2.69
C ILE A 56 -2.69 3.84 -2.07
N ASP A 57 -3.12 2.87 -2.86
CA ASP A 57 -3.74 1.65 -2.33
C ASP A 57 -2.76 0.48 -2.30
N LEU A 58 -1.83 0.45 -3.25
CA LEU A 58 -0.94 -0.69 -3.47
C LEU A 58 0.50 -0.41 -3.04
N PHE A 59 0.84 0.80 -2.64
CA PHE A 59 2.22 1.17 -2.28
C PHE A 59 2.76 0.27 -1.17
N ASP A 60 1.97 0.05 -0.11
CA ASP A 60 2.36 -0.79 1.02
C ASP A 60 2.50 -2.28 0.63
N GLN A 61 1.92 -2.70 -0.50
CA GLN A 61 2.05 -4.06 -1.01
C GLN A 61 3.32 -4.26 -1.85
N ILE A 62 3.92 -3.19 -2.37
CA ILE A 62 5.12 -3.26 -3.22
C ILE A 62 6.29 -3.86 -2.45
N ASP A 63 6.49 -3.44 -1.20
CA ASP A 63 7.62 -3.89 -0.37
C ASP A 63 7.58 -5.41 -0.15
N GLU A 64 6.41 -5.95 0.24
CA GLU A 64 6.25 -7.40 0.45
C GLU A 64 6.28 -8.17 -0.87
N ASN A 65 5.65 -7.68 -1.93
CA ASN A 65 5.71 -8.33 -3.24
C ASN A 65 7.15 -8.44 -3.77
N LEU A 66 7.92 -7.35 -3.67
CA LEU A 66 9.33 -7.34 -4.06
C LEU A 66 10.15 -8.30 -3.21
N LYS A 67 9.95 -8.30 -1.89
CA LYS A 67 10.67 -9.21 -0.99
C LYS A 67 10.41 -10.68 -1.35
N VAL A 68 9.16 -11.05 -1.60
CA VAL A 68 8.78 -12.42 -1.98
C VAL A 68 9.39 -12.78 -3.35
N ALA A 69 9.26 -11.90 -4.34
CA ALA A 69 9.79 -12.13 -5.69
C ALA A 69 11.31 -12.29 -5.69
N LEU A 70 12.02 -11.39 -4.99
CA LEU A 70 13.48 -11.48 -4.85
C LEU A 70 13.89 -12.76 -4.14
N GLN A 71 13.25 -13.10 -3.01
CA GLN A 71 13.64 -14.28 -2.24
C GLN A 71 13.40 -15.57 -3.03
N LYS A 72 12.33 -15.65 -3.83
CA LYS A 72 12.05 -16.80 -4.67
C LYS A 72 13.19 -17.05 -5.66
N ASP A 73 13.57 -16.04 -6.43
CA ASP A 73 14.62 -16.16 -7.45
C ASP A 73 15.99 -16.42 -6.81
N LEU A 74 16.28 -15.74 -5.70
CA LEU A 74 17.52 -15.97 -4.95
C LEU A 74 17.60 -17.39 -4.37
N THR A 75 16.49 -18.01 -4.01
CA THR A 75 16.49 -19.39 -3.52
C THR A 75 16.93 -20.38 -4.61
N GLU A 76 16.61 -20.09 -5.87
CA GLU A 76 17.01 -20.92 -7.02
C GLU A 76 18.44 -20.61 -7.50
N MET A 77 18.81 -19.33 -7.57
CA MET A 77 20.09 -18.88 -8.14
C MET A 77 21.24 -18.87 -7.12
N ALA A 78 20.94 -18.53 -5.87
CA ALA A 78 21.93 -18.24 -4.83
C ALA A 78 21.39 -18.65 -3.44
N PRO A 79 21.28 -19.96 -3.12
CA PRO A 79 20.59 -20.47 -1.93
C PRO A 79 21.17 -19.99 -0.59
N GLY A 80 22.38 -19.41 -0.58
CA GLY A 80 23.00 -18.78 0.59
C GLY A 80 22.66 -17.30 0.79
N LEU A 81 21.93 -16.67 -0.12
CA LEU A 81 21.56 -15.25 -0.07
C LEU A 81 20.10 -15.09 0.34
N LYS A 82 19.86 -14.40 1.45
CA LYS A 82 18.51 -14.16 1.99
C LYS A 82 18.20 -12.67 2.03
N VAL A 83 16.99 -12.31 1.65
CA VAL A 83 16.47 -10.95 1.77
C VAL A 83 15.76 -10.82 3.11
N HIS A 84 16.22 -9.90 3.94
CA HIS A 84 15.64 -9.64 5.25
C HIS A 84 14.49 -8.63 5.15
N ALA A 85 14.74 -7.51 4.48
CA ALA A 85 13.76 -6.44 4.29
C ALA A 85 13.99 -5.72 2.96
N VAL A 86 12.90 -5.23 2.38
CA VAL A 86 12.90 -4.34 1.22
C VAL A 86 12.09 -3.12 1.60
N ARG A 87 12.58 -1.93 1.24
CA ARG A 87 11.86 -0.68 1.36
C ARG A 87 12.00 0.12 0.08
N VAL A 88 10.86 0.51 -0.47
CA VAL A 88 10.79 1.41 -1.62
C VAL A 88 10.34 2.78 -1.14
N THR A 89 10.98 3.85 -1.62
CA THR A 89 10.51 5.21 -1.34
C THR A 89 9.32 5.56 -2.22
N LYS A 90 8.41 6.43 -1.73
CA LYS A 90 7.28 6.87 -2.54
C LYS A 90 7.77 7.47 -3.86
N PRO A 91 7.19 7.06 -5.00
CA PRO A 91 7.67 7.53 -6.28
C PRO A 91 7.41 9.04 -6.44
N LYS A 92 8.33 9.74 -7.09
CA LYS A 92 8.13 11.15 -7.45
C LYS A 92 7.15 11.25 -8.62
N ILE A 93 6.00 11.84 -8.36
CA ILE A 93 4.99 12.15 -9.38
C ILE A 93 5.11 13.62 -9.83
N PRO A 94 4.81 13.94 -11.11
CA PRO A 94 4.78 15.32 -11.59
C PRO A 94 3.76 16.17 -10.82
N GLU A 95 4.08 17.46 -10.65
CA GLU A 95 3.26 18.38 -9.86
C GLU A 95 1.83 18.56 -10.41
N THR A 96 1.67 18.45 -11.73
CA THR A 96 0.36 18.49 -12.40
C THR A 96 -0.53 17.32 -11.97
N ILE A 97 0.02 16.12 -11.90
CA ILE A 97 -0.71 14.92 -11.44
C ILE A 97 -0.98 15.01 -9.95
N ARG A 98 -0.03 15.53 -9.15
CA ARG A 98 -0.22 15.74 -7.71
C ARG A 98 -1.37 16.71 -7.41
N LYS A 99 -1.48 17.81 -8.13
CA LYS A 99 -2.60 18.77 -7.96
C LYS A 99 -3.95 18.15 -8.32
N ASN A 100 -4.02 17.43 -9.43
CA ASN A 100 -5.25 16.72 -9.81
C ASN A 100 -5.66 15.68 -8.75
N TYR A 101 -4.67 15.01 -8.17
CA TYR A 101 -4.85 14.05 -7.09
C TYR A 101 -5.41 14.71 -5.82
N GLU A 102 -4.80 15.81 -5.36
CA GLU A 102 -5.26 16.54 -4.16
C GLU A 102 -6.72 17.00 -4.31
N ILE A 103 -7.12 17.43 -5.53
CA ILE A 103 -8.49 17.83 -5.84
C ILE A 103 -9.43 16.62 -5.78
N MET A 104 -9.09 15.51 -6.46
CA MET A 104 -9.92 14.30 -6.47
C MET A 104 -10.09 13.70 -5.07
N GLU A 105 -9.02 13.64 -4.27
CA GLU A 105 -9.10 13.12 -2.90
C GLU A 105 -9.99 14.02 -2.03
N ALA A 106 -9.84 15.35 -2.14
CA ALA A 106 -10.70 16.30 -1.45
C ALA A 106 -12.17 16.16 -1.83
N GLU A 107 -12.48 15.91 -3.10
CA GLU A 107 -13.85 15.65 -3.56
C GLU A 107 -14.39 14.31 -3.04
N LYS A 108 -13.58 13.23 -3.07
CA LYS A 108 -13.96 11.92 -2.53
C LYS A 108 -14.24 11.99 -1.03
N THR A 109 -13.41 12.70 -0.27
CA THR A 109 -13.62 12.94 1.16
C THR A 109 -14.90 13.73 1.40
N LYS A 110 -15.17 14.78 0.62
CA LYS A 110 -16.43 15.54 0.72
C LYS A 110 -17.66 14.66 0.47
N LEU A 111 -17.60 13.79 -0.53
CA LEU A 111 -18.69 12.85 -0.84
C LEU A 111 -18.92 11.88 0.32
N LEU A 112 -17.85 11.29 0.86
CA LEU A 112 -17.93 10.37 2.01
C LEU A 112 -18.53 11.07 3.25
N ILE A 113 -18.10 12.30 3.54
CA ILE A 113 -18.65 13.10 4.64
C ILE A 113 -20.14 13.37 4.41
N ALA A 114 -20.55 13.75 3.19
CA ALA A 114 -21.94 14.01 2.87
C ALA A 114 -22.80 12.74 3.06
N GLU A 115 -22.32 11.58 2.59
CA GLU A 115 -23.01 10.31 2.75
C GLU A 115 -23.13 9.88 4.22
N GLN A 116 -22.06 10.04 5.01
CA GLN A 116 -22.11 9.79 6.45
C GLN A 116 -23.02 10.78 7.18
N THR A 117 -23.03 12.05 6.79
CA THR A 117 -23.93 13.05 7.37
C THR A 117 -25.39 12.72 7.08
N GLN A 118 -25.71 12.30 5.85
CA GLN A 118 -27.06 11.82 5.50
C GLN A 118 -27.46 10.63 6.36
N LYS A 119 -26.59 9.63 6.52
CA LYS A 119 -26.84 8.46 7.39
C LYS A 119 -27.05 8.83 8.85
N VAL A 120 -26.35 9.85 9.36
CA VAL A 120 -26.53 10.34 10.74
C VAL A 120 -27.90 11.00 10.88
N VAL A 121 -28.26 11.89 9.96
CA VAL A 121 -29.56 12.58 9.97
C VAL A 121 -30.73 11.59 9.88
N GLU A 122 -30.64 10.58 9.01
CA GLU A 122 -31.65 9.51 8.92
C GLU A 122 -31.80 8.76 10.25
N LYS A 123 -30.68 8.37 10.88
CA LYS A 123 -30.70 7.67 12.18
C LYS A 123 -31.21 8.55 13.32
N GLU A 124 -30.88 9.84 13.32
CA GLU A 124 -31.39 10.79 14.31
C GLU A 124 -32.90 10.96 14.17
N ALA A 125 -33.40 11.12 12.95
CA ALA A 125 -34.84 11.21 12.68
C ALA A 125 -35.59 9.93 13.10
N GLU A 126 -35.02 8.73 12.86
CA GLU A 126 -35.58 7.48 13.38
C GLU A 126 -35.57 7.41 14.91
N THR A 127 -34.50 7.88 15.53
CA THR A 127 -34.35 7.89 17.00
C THR A 127 -35.36 8.83 17.64
N GLU A 128 -35.56 10.02 17.06
CA GLU A 128 -36.52 11.00 17.51
C GLU A 128 -37.96 10.49 17.40
N ARG A 129 -38.32 9.85 16.27
CA ARG A 129 -39.63 9.19 16.11
C ARG A 129 -39.87 8.13 17.20
N LYS A 130 -38.88 7.28 17.47
CA LYS A 130 -39.00 6.25 18.52
C LYS A 130 -39.10 6.85 19.92
N ARG A 131 -38.42 7.98 20.19
CA ARG A 131 -38.53 8.71 21.46
C ARG A 131 -39.92 9.31 21.63
N ALA A 132 -40.43 10.02 20.62
CA ALA A 132 -41.77 10.64 20.67
C ALA A 132 -42.89 9.61 20.91
N ILE A 133 -42.82 8.43 20.27
CA ILE A 133 -43.78 7.35 20.51
C ILE A 133 -43.70 6.85 21.96
N LYS A 134 -42.50 6.59 22.48
CA LYS A 134 -42.32 6.15 23.87
C LYS A 134 -42.82 7.18 24.86
N GLU A 135 -42.55 8.46 24.63
CA GLU A 135 -42.95 9.55 25.52
C GLU A 135 -44.48 9.68 25.55
N ALA A 136 -45.13 9.63 24.39
CA ALA A 136 -46.59 9.61 24.28
C ALA A 136 -47.23 8.38 24.98
N GLU A 137 -46.63 7.19 24.86
CA GLU A 137 -47.08 6.01 25.61
C GLU A 137 -46.92 6.17 27.13
N THR A 138 -45.85 6.83 27.56
CA THR A 138 -45.54 7.05 28.98
C THR A 138 -46.51 8.05 29.61
N GLU A 139 -46.82 9.15 28.92
CA GLU A 139 -47.84 10.12 29.35
C GLU A 139 -49.23 9.49 29.40
N ARG A 140 -49.60 8.71 28.39
CA ARG A 140 -50.90 8.03 28.35
C ARG A 140 -51.07 7.04 29.50
N LYS A 141 -50.00 6.37 29.93
CA LYS A 141 -50.00 5.49 31.12
C LYS A 141 -50.06 6.24 32.44
N ARG A 142 -49.56 7.48 32.52
CA ARG A 142 -49.61 8.32 33.74
C ARG A 142 -50.97 9.01 33.95
N ALA A 143 -51.78 9.11 32.90
CA ALA A 143 -53.10 9.75 32.95
C ALA A 143 -54.25 8.79 33.33
N ILE A 144 -53.95 7.52 33.63
CA ILE A 144 -54.88 6.47 34.11
C ILE A 144 -54.53 6.18 35.57
#